data_AF-A0A2V9G564-F1
#
_entry.id   AF-A0A2V9G564-F1
#
_cell.length_a   1.000
_cell.length_b   1.000
_cell.length_c   1.000
_cell.angle_alpha   90.00
_cell.angle_beta   90.00
_cell.angle_gamma   90.00
#
_symmetry.space_group_name_H-M   'P 1'
#
loop_
_entity.id
_entity.type
_entity.pdbx_description
1 polymer ?
#
loop_
_entity_poly.entity_id
_entity_poly.type
_entity_poly.pdbx_seq_one_letter_code
_entity_poly.pdbx_strand_id
1 'polypeptide(L)'
;MRNWIRSSMLALLLPVLPLSAQTPAKTDNEKKSESAEKKPETPPEKHFADVVKDAQILKGLFILYKTEDKVFLEILPDQFDKMYMLSLTCESGLGEGGFYGAEMCGETPISFHRQDKNVQLLARNTR
;
A
#
# COMPACT_ATOMS: atom_id res chain seq x y z
N MET A 1 -74.56 -14.47 8.06
CA MET A 1 -74.66 -13.02 7.84
C MET A 1 -73.35 -12.52 7.22
N ARG A 2 -73.49 -11.84 6.08
CA ARG A 2 -72.51 -10.98 5.38
C ARG A 2 -71.34 -11.64 4.63
N ASN A 3 -71.64 -11.95 3.37
CA ASN A 3 -70.73 -12.19 2.24
C ASN A 3 -69.96 -10.88 1.90
N TRP A 4 -68.75 -10.94 1.32
CA TRP A 4 -68.52 -11.09 -0.14
C TRP A 4 -67.14 -10.55 -0.60
N ILE A 5 -66.54 -11.25 -1.59
CA ILE A 5 -65.67 -10.75 -2.70
C ILE A 5 -64.20 -10.39 -2.38
N ARG A 6 -63.16 -10.78 -3.13
CA ARG A 6 -62.89 -11.62 -4.33
C ARG A 6 -61.35 -11.78 -4.38
N SER A 7 -60.82 -12.99 -4.59
CA SER A 7 -60.33 -13.46 -5.90
C SER A 7 -59.04 -12.78 -6.40
N SER A 8 -57.90 -13.47 -6.34
CA SER A 8 -57.23 -13.94 -7.57
C SER A 8 -56.07 -14.88 -7.26
N MET A 9 -56.29 -16.13 -7.68
CA MET A 9 -55.34 -17.23 -7.79
C MET A 9 -54.80 -17.18 -9.22
N LEU A 10 -53.48 -17.28 -9.43
CA LEU A 10 -53.00 -17.98 -10.63
C LEU A 10 -51.59 -18.52 -10.45
N ALA A 11 -51.53 -19.84 -10.50
CA ALA A 11 -50.34 -20.64 -10.65
C ALA A 11 -49.79 -20.56 -12.08
N LEU A 12 -48.67 -21.27 -12.27
CA LEU A 12 -48.29 -22.04 -13.45
C LEU A 12 -47.16 -21.51 -14.37
N LEU A 13 -46.08 -22.32 -14.37
CA LEU A 13 -45.51 -23.03 -15.51
C LEU A 13 -44.35 -22.39 -16.32
N LEU A 14 -43.18 -23.01 -16.17
CA LEU A 14 -41.99 -22.95 -17.03
C LEU A 14 -42.30 -23.42 -18.47
N PRO A 15 -41.77 -22.74 -19.50
CA PRO A 15 -41.45 -23.38 -20.77
C PRO A 15 -39.95 -23.32 -21.11
N VAL A 16 -39.51 -24.32 -21.86
CA VAL A 16 -38.14 -24.56 -22.34
C VAL A 16 -38.07 -24.34 -23.86
N LEU A 17 -36.99 -23.66 -24.32
CA LEU A 17 -36.37 -23.59 -25.68
C LEU A 17 -37.11 -22.82 -26.81
N PRO A 18 -36.42 -22.22 -27.82
CA PRO A 18 -35.21 -22.73 -28.49
C PRO A 18 -34.01 -21.77 -28.70
N LEU A 19 -32.87 -22.42 -28.96
CA LEU A 19 -31.62 -21.88 -29.48
C LEU A 19 -31.86 -21.31 -30.89
N SER A 20 -31.54 -20.04 -31.11
CA SER A 20 -31.42 -19.47 -32.46
C SER A 20 -30.07 -18.76 -32.58
N ALA A 21 -29.19 -19.35 -33.37
CA ALA A 21 -27.87 -18.82 -33.70
C ALA A 21 -27.99 -17.82 -34.85
N GLN A 22 -27.50 -16.59 -34.66
CA GLN A 22 -27.04 -15.72 -35.74
C GLN A 22 -25.81 -14.90 -35.29
N THR A 23 -24.76 -14.98 -36.07
CA THR A 23 -23.51 -14.19 -36.14
C THR A 23 -23.28 -14.03 -37.65
N PRO A 24 -22.73 -12.95 -38.27
CA PRO A 24 -21.83 -11.89 -37.74
C PRO A 24 -22.14 -10.44 -38.20
N ALA A 25 -21.49 -9.44 -37.59
CA ALA A 25 -20.95 -8.27 -38.30
C ALA A 25 -19.81 -7.62 -37.47
N LYS A 26 -18.60 -7.69 -38.03
CA LYS A 26 -17.38 -6.97 -37.63
C LYS A 26 -17.52 -5.45 -37.80
N THR A 27 -16.78 -4.69 -37.00
CA THR A 27 -15.78 -3.65 -37.38
C THR A 27 -15.35 -2.97 -36.07
N ASP A 28 -14.25 -3.45 -35.48
CA ASP A 28 -12.91 -2.81 -35.46
C ASP A 28 -12.88 -1.43 -34.78
N ASN A 29 -12.25 -1.36 -33.61
CA ASN A 29 -10.92 -0.75 -33.54
C ASN A 29 -10.18 -1.16 -32.26
N GLU A 30 -9.12 -1.93 -32.46
CA GLU A 30 -8.05 -2.18 -31.51
C GLU A 30 -7.34 -0.87 -31.14
N LYS A 31 -7.33 -0.54 -29.86
CA LYS A 31 -6.14 0.05 -29.23
C LYS A 31 -6.10 -0.36 -27.77
N LYS A 32 -5.87 -1.67 -27.57
CA LYS A 32 -5.44 -2.19 -26.27
C LYS A 32 -4.04 -1.64 -26.04
N SER A 33 -4.00 -0.56 -25.27
CA SER A 33 -2.81 0.05 -24.72
C SER A 33 -1.94 -1.06 -24.13
N GLU A 34 -0.89 -1.45 -24.85
CA GLU A 34 0.34 -1.93 -24.23
C GLU A 34 0.86 -0.78 -23.37
N SER A 35 0.33 -0.70 -22.16
CA SER A 35 1.06 -0.08 -21.08
C SER A 35 2.20 -1.05 -20.77
N ALA A 36 3.27 -0.92 -21.54
CA ALA A 36 4.57 -1.44 -21.16
C ALA A 36 4.84 -0.90 -19.76
N GLU A 37 4.61 -1.75 -18.77
CA GLU A 37 4.98 -1.53 -17.38
C GLU A 37 6.49 -1.33 -17.40
N LYS A 38 6.89 -0.06 -17.41
CA LYS A 38 8.27 0.35 -17.28
C LYS A 38 8.67 -0.08 -15.87
N LYS A 39 9.20 -1.30 -15.77
CA LYS A 39 9.84 -1.82 -14.56
C LYS A 39 10.77 -0.69 -14.09
N PRO A 40 10.62 -0.17 -12.86
CA PRO A 40 11.47 0.92 -12.41
C PRO A 40 12.91 0.42 -12.48
N GLU A 41 13.66 0.97 -13.43
CA GLU A 41 15.09 0.74 -13.55
C GLU A 41 15.70 1.17 -12.22
N THR A 42 16.16 0.20 -11.45
CA THR A 42 16.76 0.45 -10.15
C THR A 42 18.01 1.27 -10.42
N PRO A 43 18.07 2.54 -9.95
CA PRO A 43 19.25 3.37 -10.17
C PRO A 43 20.48 2.65 -9.62
N PRO A 44 21.65 2.80 -10.26
CA PRO A 44 22.87 2.15 -9.79
C PRO A 44 23.11 2.48 -8.31
N GLU A 45 23.33 1.43 -7.51
CA GLU A 45 23.59 1.54 -6.07
C GLU A 45 24.85 2.38 -5.85
N LYS A 46 24.69 3.61 -5.35
CA LYS A 46 25.82 4.46 -4.97
C LYS A 46 26.49 3.87 -3.73
N HIS A 47 27.83 3.90 -3.68
CA HIS A 47 28.55 3.44 -2.49
C HIS A 47 28.17 4.27 -1.27
N PHE A 48 28.03 3.62 -0.11
CA PHE A 48 27.71 4.26 1.16
C PHE A 48 28.64 5.45 1.44
N ALA A 49 29.95 5.24 1.22
CA ALA A 49 30.97 6.27 1.42
C ALA A 49 30.73 7.53 0.60
N ASP A 50 30.12 7.45 -0.59
CA ASP A 50 29.81 8.60 -1.45
C ASP A 50 28.54 9.33 -1.01
N VAL A 51 27.57 8.61 -0.41
CA VAL A 51 26.28 9.17 0.02
C VAL A 51 26.42 10.02 1.28
N VAL A 52 27.37 9.67 2.16
CA VAL A 52 27.51 10.28 3.49
C VAL A 52 28.64 11.31 3.61
N LYS A 53 29.42 11.57 2.54
CA LYS A 53 30.64 12.42 2.60
C LYS A 53 30.39 13.80 3.21
N ASP A 54 29.31 14.44 2.77
CA ASP A 54 28.98 15.82 3.15
C ASP A 54 27.83 15.87 4.17
N ALA A 55 27.46 14.72 4.74
CA ALA A 55 26.32 14.62 5.65
C ALA A 55 26.72 14.98 7.09
N GLN A 56 25.81 15.67 7.79
CA GLN A 56 25.92 15.89 9.22
C GLN A 56 25.61 14.58 9.96
N ILE A 57 26.53 14.15 10.82
CA ILE A 57 26.40 12.90 11.58
C ILE A 57 25.71 13.20 12.91
N LEU A 58 24.55 12.59 13.13
CA LEU A 58 23.79 12.65 14.36
C LEU A 58 23.90 11.27 15.03
N LYS A 59 24.56 11.22 16.19
CA LYS A 59 24.75 9.98 16.96
C LYS A 59 23.64 9.85 18.01
N GLY A 60 22.94 8.72 18.02
CA GLY A 60 21.91 8.39 19.00
C GLY A 60 21.69 6.88 19.09
N LEU A 61 20.44 6.44 19.30
CA LEU A 61 20.08 5.02 19.22
C LEU A 61 20.46 4.41 17.86
N PHE A 62 20.24 5.19 16.80
CA PHE A 62 20.76 4.95 15.47
C PHE A 62 21.69 6.09 15.07
N ILE A 63 22.58 5.82 14.13
CA ILE A 63 23.38 6.87 13.49
C ILE A 63 22.57 7.40 12.31
N LEU A 64 22.33 8.71 12.30
CA LEU A 64 21.66 9.39 11.21
C LEU A 64 22.67 10.27 10.46
N TYR A 65 22.60 10.23 9.15
CA TYR A 65 23.36 11.09 8.25
C TYR A 65 22.38 12.04 7.58
N LYS A 66 22.41 13.30 7.97
CA LYS A 66 21.54 14.34 7.41
C LYS A 66 22.29 15.11 6.33
N THR A 67 21.87 14.97 5.08
CA THR A 67 22.23 15.88 3.99
C THR A 67 21.19 17.00 3.89
N GLU A 68 21.36 17.94 2.96
CA GLU A 68 20.36 19.01 2.72
C GLU A 68 19.00 18.44 2.29
N ASP A 69 19.01 17.37 1.49
CA ASP A 69 17.78 16.82 0.89
C ASP A 69 17.21 15.60 1.63
N LYS A 70 18.06 14.82 2.30
CA LYS A 70 17.70 13.48 2.78
C LYS A 70 18.32 13.18 4.14
N VAL A 71 17.65 12.31 4.89
CA VAL A 71 18.18 11.71 6.11
C VAL A 71 18.36 10.22 5.86
N PHE A 72 19.58 9.74 6.03
CA PHE A 72 19.92 8.33 5.95
C PHE A 72 20.06 7.75 7.35
N LEU A 73 19.57 6.53 7.52
CA LEU A 73 19.66 5.75 8.75
C LEU A 73 20.68 4.64 8.55
N GLU A 74 21.68 4.57 9.43
CA GLU A 74 22.59 3.44 9.50
C GLU A 74 22.07 2.42 10.51
N ILE A 75 21.98 1.16 10.07
CA ILE A 75 21.55 0.03 10.90
C ILE A 75 22.72 -0.94 11.00
N LEU A 76 23.21 -1.12 12.22
CA LEU A 76 24.30 -2.05 12.50
C LEU A 76 23.79 -3.51 12.49
N PRO A 77 24.64 -4.50 12.19
CA PRO A 77 24.24 -5.91 12.16
C PRO A 77 23.61 -6.41 13.46
N ASP A 78 24.04 -5.86 14.60
CA ASP A 78 23.52 -6.22 15.91
C ASP A 78 22.16 -5.55 16.23
N GLN A 79 21.70 -4.61 15.40
CA GLN A 79 20.44 -3.90 15.60
C GLN A 79 19.25 -4.57 14.89
N PHE A 80 19.50 -5.56 14.02
CA PHE A 80 18.45 -6.36 13.41
C PHE A 80 17.76 -7.29 14.40
N ASP A 81 16.49 -7.59 14.12
CA ASP A 81 15.61 -8.48 14.90
C ASP A 81 15.43 -8.10 16.38
N LYS A 82 15.88 -6.90 16.75
CA LYS A 82 15.60 -6.26 18.04
C LYS A 82 14.29 -5.47 17.95
N MET A 83 13.56 -5.49 19.07
CA MET A 83 12.32 -4.73 19.20
C MET A 83 12.63 -3.30 19.64
N TYR A 84 12.08 -2.32 18.91
CA TYR A 84 12.14 -0.90 19.22
C TYR A 84 10.73 -0.34 19.32
N MET A 85 10.53 0.73 20.08
CA MET A 85 9.27 1.49 20.05
C MET A 85 9.41 2.62 19.04
N LEU A 86 8.53 2.65 18.03
CA LEU A 86 8.41 3.75 17.10
C LEU A 86 7.27 4.65 17.54
N SER A 87 7.56 5.92 17.80
CA SER A 87 6.56 6.97 18.06
C SER A 87 6.78 8.07 17.02
N LEU A 88 5.76 8.35 16.23
CA LEU A 88 5.84 9.33 15.14
C LEU A 88 5.03 10.58 15.48
N THR A 89 5.60 11.74 15.16
CA THR A 89 4.92 13.03 15.19
C THR A 89 4.97 13.62 13.80
N CYS A 90 3.82 14.01 13.25
CA CYS A 90 3.78 14.71 11.99
C CYS A 90 3.97 16.21 12.23
N GLU A 91 4.99 16.81 11.65
CA GLU A 91 5.20 18.27 11.74
C GLU A 91 4.13 19.03 10.94
N SER A 92 3.81 18.53 9.75
CA SER A 92 2.80 19.06 8.85
C SER A 92 1.82 17.97 8.42
N GLY A 93 0.64 18.38 7.94
CA GLY A 93 -0.41 17.50 7.47
C GLY A 93 -1.28 18.19 6.43
N LEU A 94 -2.13 17.43 5.75
CA LEU A 94 -3.02 17.94 4.70
C LEU A 94 -4.15 18.83 5.25
N GLY A 95 -4.43 18.75 6.56
CA GLY A 95 -5.47 19.52 7.24
C GLY A 95 -6.86 18.89 7.19
N GLU A 96 -6.98 17.64 6.72
CA GLU A 96 -8.22 16.87 6.66
C GLU A 96 -7.96 15.37 6.84
N GLY A 97 -9.01 14.60 7.10
CA GLY A 97 -8.94 13.13 7.13
C GLY A 97 -8.06 12.52 8.22
N GLY A 98 -7.73 13.26 9.28
CA GLY A 98 -6.80 12.80 10.32
C GLY A 98 -5.32 12.97 9.97
N PHE A 99 -5.00 13.89 9.05
CA PHE A 99 -3.63 14.31 8.77
C PHE A 99 -3.47 15.78 9.15
N TYR A 100 -3.38 16.07 10.45
CA TYR A 100 -3.16 17.41 10.96
C TYR A 100 -1.68 17.64 11.31
N GLY A 101 -1.23 18.90 11.25
CA GLY A 101 0.09 19.27 11.73
C GLY A 101 0.19 19.11 13.25
N ALA A 102 1.38 18.75 13.73
CA ALA A 102 1.68 18.41 15.12
C ALA A 102 0.89 17.21 15.68
N GLU A 103 0.25 16.41 14.83
CA GLU A 103 -0.50 15.24 15.27
C GLU A 103 0.42 14.07 15.65
N MET A 104 0.01 13.30 16.66
CA MET A 104 0.66 12.04 17.03
C MET A 104 0.30 10.97 16.00
N CYS A 105 1.22 10.74 15.06
CA CYS A 105 1.05 9.85 13.90
C CYS A 105 1.27 8.37 14.24
N GLY A 106 0.82 7.97 15.42
CA GLY A 106 0.84 6.61 15.91
C GLY A 106 2.11 6.21 16.66
N GLU A 107 1.94 5.18 17.48
CA GLU A 107 3.02 4.48 18.16
C GLU A 107 2.87 2.98 17.95
N THR A 108 3.97 2.28 17.65
CA THR A 108 3.93 0.83 17.45
C THR A 108 5.30 0.21 17.71
N PRO A 109 5.36 -0.98 18.35
CA PRO A 109 6.60 -1.73 18.44
C PRO A 109 6.99 -2.26 17.06
N ILE A 110 8.25 -2.03 16.68
CA ILE A 110 8.81 -2.39 15.39
C ILE A 110 10.06 -3.26 15.55
N SER A 111 10.44 -3.96 14.49
CA SER A 111 11.75 -4.57 14.34
C SER A 111 12.27 -4.41 12.91
N PHE A 112 13.57 -4.23 12.75
CA PHE A 112 14.22 -4.27 11.44
C PHE A 112 14.59 -5.70 11.11
N HIS A 113 14.18 -6.19 9.95
CA HIS A 113 14.55 -7.51 9.46
C HIS A 113 15.24 -7.39 8.11
N ARG A 114 16.41 -8.01 7.95
CA ARG A 114 17.14 -8.03 6.68
C ARG A 114 16.80 -9.29 5.91
N GLN A 115 16.24 -9.12 4.72
CA GLN A 115 16.03 -10.20 3.76
C GLN A 115 16.82 -9.91 2.49
N ASP A 116 17.89 -10.69 2.28
CA ASP A 116 18.86 -10.50 1.21
C ASP A 116 19.48 -9.08 1.21
N LYS A 117 19.09 -8.26 0.21
CA LYS A 117 19.48 -6.86 0.04
C LYS A 117 18.46 -5.88 0.62
N ASN A 118 17.28 -6.33 1.00
CA ASN A 118 16.20 -5.47 1.49
C ASN A 118 16.20 -5.43 3.02
N VAL A 119 15.91 -4.25 3.56
CA VAL A 119 15.63 -4.06 4.97
C VAL A 119 14.14 -3.77 5.12
N GLN A 120 13.44 -4.62 5.86
CA GLN A 120 12.03 -4.47 6.15
C GLN A 120 11.85 -3.85 7.53
N LEU A 121 10.91 -2.91 7.60
CA LEU A 121 10.40 -2.38 8.85
C LEU A 121 9.13 -3.15 9.21
N LEU A 122 9.21 -4.00 10.22
CA LEU A 122 8.11 -4.88 10.62
C LEU A 122 7.42 -4.33 11.86
N ALA A 123 6.14 -3.99 11.76
CA ALA A 123 5.30 -3.76 12.93
C ALA A 123 5.02 -5.08 13.65
N ARG A 124 5.26 -5.13 14.95
CA ARG A 124 5.08 -6.34 15.77
C ARG A 124 3.74 -6.26 16.49
N ASN A 125 2.95 -7.33 16.39
CA ASN A 125 1.78 -7.48 17.23
C ASN A 125 2.23 -8.01 18.60
N THR A 126 1.89 -7.30 19.67
CA THR A 126 2.24 -7.65 21.05
C THR A 126 1.13 -8.38 21.80
N ARG A 127 0.07 -8.79 21.10
CA ARG A 127 -1.07 -9.56 21.64
C ARG A 127 -1.12 -10.97 21.09
#